data_AF-B0C587-F1
#
_entry.id   AF-B0C587-F1
#
_cell.length_a   1.000
_cell.length_b   1.000
_cell.length_c   1.000
_cell.angle_alpha   90.00
_cell.angle_beta   90.00
_cell.angle_gamma   90.00
#
_symmetry.space_group_name_H-M   'P 1'
#
loop_
_entity.id
_entity.type
_entity.pdbx_description
1 polymer ?
#
loop_
_entity_poly.entity_id
_entity_poly.type
_entity_poly.pdbx_seq_one_letter_code
_entity_poly.pdbx_strand_id
1 'polypeptide(L)'
;MKAIETTATINDQGQLALDQPLELAQRRRVRVIVLISEEDEPDPDDTPNSVVMDGLRQGFHEALTGQTIPLSQMWDGIDAE
;
A
#
# COMPACT_ATOMS: atom_id res chain seq x y z
N MET A 1 23.68 4.04 -12.93
CA MET A 1 22.62 5.06 -12.73
C MET A 1 21.97 4.77 -11.38
N LYS A 2 21.69 5.78 -10.55
CA LYS A 2 21.01 5.60 -9.25
C LYS A 2 19.60 6.16 -9.37
N ALA A 3 18.58 5.34 -9.09
CA ALA A 3 17.19 5.78 -9.03
C ALA A 3 16.88 6.31 -7.62
N ILE A 4 16.03 7.32 -7.55
CA ILE A 4 15.49 7.84 -6.29
C ILE A 4 13.98 7.84 -6.47
N GLU A 5 13.28 7.17 -5.56
CA GLU A 5 11.83 7.18 -5.47
C GLU A 5 11.43 8.17 -4.39
N THR A 6 10.52 9.09 -4.71
CA THR A 6 10.00 10.11 -3.81
C THR A 6 8.60 10.49 -4.26
N THR A 7 7.80 11.01 -3.35
CA THR A 7 6.50 11.57 -3.66
C THR A 7 6.63 12.99 -4.22
N ALA A 8 5.72 13.33 -5.11
CA ALA A 8 5.66 14.61 -5.78
C ALA A 8 4.22 14.86 -6.27
N THR A 9 3.83 16.12 -6.33
CA THR A 9 2.51 16.53 -6.79
C THR A 9 2.62 17.20 -8.16
N ILE A 10 1.74 16.83 -9.09
CA ILE A 10 1.54 17.59 -10.33
C ILE A 10 0.48 18.65 -10.04
N ASN A 11 0.84 19.93 -10.13
CA ASN A 11 -0.10 21.02 -9.90
C ASN A 11 -1.02 21.27 -11.12
N ASP A 12 -2.00 22.17 -10.97
CA ASP A 12 -2.97 22.53 -12.01
C ASP A 12 -2.34 23.10 -13.30
N GLN A 13 -1.08 23.52 -13.24
CA GLN A 13 -0.31 24.01 -14.38
C GLN A 13 0.54 22.92 -15.06
N GLY A 14 0.43 21.67 -14.59
CA GLY A 14 1.21 20.53 -15.09
C GLY A 14 2.67 20.52 -14.65
N GLN A 15 3.04 21.28 -13.61
CA GLN A 15 4.40 21.29 -13.08
C GLN A 15 4.55 20.25 -11.96
N LEU A 16 5.65 19.50 -12.00
CA LEU A 16 6.02 18.56 -10.94
C LEU A 16 6.69 19.31 -9.78
N ALA A 17 6.05 19.30 -8.61
CA ALA A 17 6.60 19.79 -7.36
C ALA A 17 6.96 18.61 -6.47
N LEU A 18 8.24 18.46 -6.11
CA LEU A 18 8.66 17.45 -5.15
C LEU A 18 8.23 17.85 -3.75
N ASP A 19 7.71 16.90 -2.97
CA ASP A 19 7.31 17.18 -1.58
C ASP A 19 8.53 17.50 -0.71
N GLN A 20 9.69 16.95 -1.08
CA GLN A 20 10.96 17.17 -0.40
C GLN A 20 12.09 17.39 -1.43
N PRO A 21 13.08 18.27 -1.14
CA PRO A 21 14.23 18.45 -2.01
C PRO A 21 15.08 17.18 -2.14
N LEU A 22 15.58 16.91 -3.35
CA LEU A 22 16.56 15.84 -3.56
C LEU A 22 17.91 16.26 -2.97
N GLU A 23 18.44 15.49 -2.03
CA GLU A 23 19.77 15.69 -1.45
C GLU A 23 20.90 15.27 -2.41
N LEU A 24 20.96 15.95 -3.55
CA LEU A 24 22.03 15.78 -4.53
C LEU A 24 23.11 16.83 -4.27
N ALA A 25 24.33 16.37 -4.00
CA ALA A 25 25.46 17.23 -3.65
C ALA A 25 25.86 18.27 -4.73
N GLN A 26 25.34 18.16 -5.96
CA GLN A 26 25.73 19.01 -7.08
C GLN A 26 24.56 19.25 -8.05
N ARG A 27 24.50 20.48 -8.59
CA ARG A 27 23.56 20.86 -9.66
C ARG A 27 23.86 20.03 -10.92
N ARG A 28 22.90 19.21 -11.33
CA ARG A 28 23.03 18.36 -12.53
C ARG A 28 21.69 18.15 -13.21
N ARG A 29 21.72 17.83 -14.51
CA ARG A 29 20.52 17.37 -15.24
C ARG A 29 20.23 15.91 -14.86
N VAL A 30 18.95 15.60 -14.70
CA VAL A 30 18.46 14.27 -14.35
C VAL A 30 17.37 13.84 -15.33
N ARG A 31 17.12 12.53 -15.42
CA ARG A 31 15.95 11.97 -16.12
C ARG A 31 14.88 11.71 -15.08
N VAL A 32 13.67 12.23 -15.29
CA VAL A 32 12.51 12.02 -14.42
C VAL A 32 11.59 11.01 -15.09
N ILE A 33 11.10 10.05 -14.32
CA ILE A 33 10.03 9.13 -14.72
C ILE A 33 8.87 9.43 -13.78
N VAL A 34 7.70 9.73 -14.33
CA VAL A 34 6.48 9.98 -13.58
C VAL A 34 5.60 8.75 -13.71
N LEU A 35 5.27 8.14 -12.58
CA LEU A 35 4.32 7.04 -12.48
C LEU A 35 3.00 7.67 -12.06
N ILE A 36 2.01 7.64 -12.95
CA ILE A 36 0.65 8.09 -12.64
C ILE A 36 -0.13 6.81 -12.37
N SER A 37 -0.69 6.68 -11.17
CA SER A 37 -1.65 5.63 -10.90
C SER A 37 -2.86 5.86 -11.80
N GLU A 38 -3.25 4.85 -12.56
CA GLU A 38 -4.54 4.87 -13.23
C GLU A 38 -5.59 4.82 -12.12
N GLU A 39 -6.11 5.98 -11.73
CA GLU A 39 -7.24 6.05 -10.80
C GLU A 39 -8.43 5.34 -11.47
N ASP A 40 -8.97 4.34 -10.76
CA ASP A 40 -10.32 3.81 -10.94
C ASP A 40 -10.61 2.91 -12.16
N GLU A 41 -9.74 1.95 -12.49
CA GLU A 41 -10.30 0.63 -12.82
C GLU A 41 -10.39 -0.16 -11.51
N PRO A 42 -11.59 -0.32 -10.91
CA PRO A 42 -11.74 -1.19 -9.76
C PRO A 42 -11.33 -2.59 -10.19
N ASP A 43 -10.20 -3.06 -9.67
CA ASP A 43 -9.83 -4.46 -9.79
C ASP A 43 -10.96 -5.26 -9.12
N PRO A 44 -11.70 -6.10 -9.86
CA PRO A 44 -12.79 -6.87 -9.28
C PRO A 44 -12.32 -7.84 -8.18
N ASP A 45 -11.02 -8.12 -8.12
CA ASP A 45 -10.40 -8.95 -7.09
C ASP A 45 -9.89 -8.13 -5.88
N ASP A 46 -9.91 -6.79 -5.93
CA ASP A 46 -9.45 -5.96 -4.82
C ASP A 46 -10.51 -5.86 -3.71
N THR A 47 -10.07 -6.10 -2.48
CA THR A 47 -10.94 -6.03 -1.31
C THR A 47 -10.99 -4.60 -0.80
N PRO A 48 -12.19 -3.99 -0.64
CA PRO A 48 -12.27 -2.61 -0.18
C PRO A 48 -11.53 -2.40 1.15
N ASN A 49 -10.79 -1.29 1.25
CA ASN A 49 -10.02 -0.95 2.46
C ASN A 49 -10.87 -1.00 3.73
N SER A 50 -12.15 -0.64 3.69
CA SER A 50 -13.06 -0.74 4.83
C SER A 50 -13.22 -2.18 5.33
N VAL A 51 -13.38 -3.13 4.42
CA VAL A 51 -13.52 -4.57 4.74
C VAL A 51 -12.25 -5.11 5.37
N VAL A 52 -11.08 -4.74 4.81
CA VAL A 52 -9.77 -5.11 5.37
C VAL A 52 -9.61 -4.55 6.80
N MET A 53 -9.94 -3.28 7.00
CA MET A 53 -9.80 -2.63 8.30
C MET A 53 -10.74 -3.22 9.37
N ASP A 54 -11.96 -3.59 8.99
CA ASP A 54 -12.91 -4.23 9.90
C ASP A 54 -12.42 -5.64 10.31
N GLY A 55 -11.92 -6.43 9.35
CA GLY A 55 -11.33 -7.74 9.62
C GLY A 55 -10.11 -7.66 10.55
N LEU A 56 -9.23 -6.68 10.35
CA LEU A 56 -8.08 -6.44 11.21
C LEU A 56 -8.51 -6.07 12.64
N ARG A 57 -9.48 -5.15 12.79
CA ARG A 57 -9.99 -4.75 14.10
C ARG A 57 -10.57 -5.94 14.87
N GLN A 58 -11.36 -6.77 14.18
CA GLN A 58 -11.92 -7.98 14.76
C GLN A 58 -10.82 -8.96 15.19
N GLY A 59 -9.87 -9.28 14.30
CA GLY A 59 -8.80 -10.23 14.60
C GLY A 59 -7.91 -9.76 15.76
N PHE A 60 -7.61 -8.46 15.87
CA PHE A 60 -6.91 -7.91 17.03
C PHE A 60 -7.72 -8.02 18.31
N HIS A 61 -9.03 -7.75 18.27
CA HIS A 61 -9.90 -7.91 19.43
C HIS A 61 -9.94 -9.37 19.90
N GLU A 62 -10.08 -10.32 18.98
CA GLU A 62 -10.10 -11.75 19.28
C GLU A 62 -8.78 -12.23 19.88
N ALA A 63 -7.65 -11.82 19.29
CA ALA A 63 -6.31 -12.15 19.81
C ALA A 63 -6.08 -11.59 21.23
N LEU A 64 -6.48 -10.34 21.48
CA LEU A 64 -6.31 -9.70 22.79
C LEU A 64 -7.26 -10.27 23.86
N THR A 65 -8.42 -10.81 23.46
CA THR A 65 -9.41 -11.39 24.38
C THR A 65 -9.28 -12.92 24.50
N GLY A 66 -8.33 -13.54 23.79
CA GLY A 66 -8.11 -14.98 23.82
C GLY A 66 -9.17 -15.78 23.06
N GLN A 67 -9.99 -15.14 22.23
CA GLN A 67 -10.96 -15.78 21.34
C GLN A 67 -10.25 -16.32 20.09
N THR A 68 -9.28 -17.21 20.29
CA THR A 68 -8.44 -17.78 19.22
C THR A 68 -8.40 -19.29 19.33
N ILE A 69 -8.21 -19.96 18.20
CA ILE A 69 -7.93 -21.41 18.18
C ILE A 69 -6.44 -21.68 18.01
N PRO A 70 -5.91 -22.80 18.55
CA PRO A 70 -4.54 -23.23 18.27
C PRO A 70 -4.34 -23.46 16.76
N LEU A 71 -3.15 -23.14 16.25
CA LEU A 71 -2.83 -23.33 14.84
C LEU A 71 -3.03 -24.79 14.37
N SER A 72 -2.77 -25.77 15.24
CA SER A 72 -3.00 -27.18 14.93
C SER A 72 -4.45 -27.53 14.66
N GLN A 73 -5.40 -26.74 15.21
CA GLN A 73 -6.84 -26.91 15.04
C GLN A 73 -7.40 -26.07 13.90
N MET A 74 -6.59 -25.22 13.26
CA MET A 74 -7.04 -24.36 12.16
C MET A 74 -7.58 -25.14 10.96
N TRP A 75 -7.09 -26.37 10.77
CA TRP A 75 -7.50 -27.26 9.70
C TRP A 75 -8.71 -28.13 10.07
N ASP A 76 -9.14 -28.11 11.33
CA ASP A 76 -10.26 -28.94 11.78
C ASP A 76 -11.56 -28.42 11.16
N GLY A 77 -12.19 -29.22 10.28
CA GLY A 77 -13.46 -28.86 9.62
C GLY A 77 -13.30 -28.11 8.30
N ILE A 78 -12.07 -27.95 7.78
CA ILE A 78 -11.81 -27.56 6.39
C ILE A 78 -11.50 -28.84 5.61
N ASP A 79 -12.48 -29.34 4.84
CA ASP A 79 -12.28 -30.51 3.99
C ASP A 79 -11.37 -30.15 2.80
N ALA A 80 -10.29 -30.91 2.62
CA ALA A 80 -9.38 -30.79 1.49
C ALA A 80 -9.77 -31.78 0.38
N GLU A 81 -10.99 -31.64 -0.17
CA GLU A 81 -11.40 -32.35 -1.40
C GLU A 81 -11.01 -31.57 -2.66
#